data_AF-A0A934L5W1-F1
#
_entry.id   AF-A0A934L5W1-F1
#
_cell.length_a   1.000
_cell.length_b   1.000
_cell.length_c   1.000
_cell.angle_alpha   90.00
_cell.angle_beta   90.00
_cell.angle_gamma   90.00
#
_symmetry.space_group_name_H-M   'P 1'
#
loop_
_entity.id
_entity.type
_entity.pdbx_description
1 polymer ?
#
loop_
_entity_poly.entity_id
_entity_poly.type
_entity_poly.pdbx_seq_one_letter_code
_entity_poly.pdbx_strand_id
1 'polypeptide(L)'
;MNVPRRTAARVLDAVLDSVRDLLRTRGKVAVKGFGTFERKVRKGRAYKHPLTGKSIDVADKETVLFKPSDQLIADSRADAVPPQRKKPVGRTEDILFKG
;
A
#
# COMPACT_ATOMS: atom_id res chain seq x y z
N MET A 1 3.67 5.57 -26.10
CA MET A 1 3.08 6.93 -26.08
C MET A 1 4.23 7.93 -26.13
N ASN A 2 4.23 8.86 -27.09
CA ASN A 2 5.19 9.96 -27.10
C ASN A 2 4.45 11.23 -26.65
N VAL A 3 4.61 11.61 -25.38
CA VAL A 3 3.94 12.76 -24.76
C VAL A 3 4.98 13.87 -24.54
N PRO A 4 4.71 15.13 -24.92
CA PRO A 4 5.62 16.23 -24.65
C PRO A 4 5.92 16.32 -23.15
N ARG A 5 7.20 16.53 -22.78
CA ARG A 5 7.66 16.54 -21.38
C ARG A 5 6.81 17.43 -20.47
N ARG A 6 6.40 18.61 -20.95
CA ARG A 6 5.54 19.55 -20.22
C ARG A 6 4.15 18.97 -19.94
N THR A 7 3.56 18.27 -20.90
CA THR A 7 2.26 17.62 -20.74
C THR A 7 2.37 16.44 -19.80
N ALA A 8 3.42 15.62 -19.91
CA ALA A 8 3.67 14.51 -18.99
C ALA A 8 3.81 14.98 -17.54
N ALA A 9 4.56 16.06 -17.30
CA ALA A 9 4.69 16.65 -15.97
C ALA A 9 3.34 17.09 -15.39
N ARG A 10 2.56 17.85 -16.16
CA ARG A 10 1.23 18.32 -15.73
C ARG A 10 0.28 17.17 -15.40
N VAL A 11 0.29 16.12 -16.20
CA VAL A 11 -0.56 14.94 -15.95
C VAL A 11 -0.13 14.22 -14.68
N LEU A 12 1.18 14.07 -14.47
CA LEU A 12 1.71 13.45 -13.25
C LEU A 12 1.33 14.26 -12.01
N ASP A 13 1.52 15.58 -12.06
CA ASP A 13 1.14 16.48 -10.96
C ASP A 13 -0.34 16.35 -10.63
N ALA A 14 -1.22 16.37 -11.64
CA ALA A 14 -2.66 16.20 -11.45
C ALA A 14 -3.05 14.83 -10.84
N VAL A 15 -2.33 13.77 -11.20
CA VAL A 15 -2.52 12.44 -10.59
C VAL A 15 -2.12 12.46 -9.12
N LEU A 16 -0.96 13.03 -8.79
CA LEU A 16 -0.50 13.13 -7.41
C LEU A 16 -1.44 14.00 -6.57
N ASP A 17 -1.98 15.08 -7.12
CA ASP A 17 -3.00 15.93 -6.49
C ASP A 17 -4.26 15.14 -6.16
N SER A 18 -4.75 14.38 -7.13
CA SER A 18 -5.91 13.51 -6.94
C SER A 18 -5.68 12.49 -5.82
N VAL A 19 -4.47 11.91 -5.73
CA VAL A 19 -4.10 11.00 -4.64
C VAL A 19 -4.11 11.72 -3.29
N ARG A 20 -3.61 12.96 -3.21
CA ARG A 20 -3.64 13.77 -1.98
C ARG A 20 -5.07 14.01 -1.50
N ASP A 21 -5.97 14.38 -2.41
CA ASP A 21 -7.36 14.68 -2.08
C ASP A 21 -8.15 13.44 -1.67
N LEU A 22 -7.93 12.31 -2.36
CA LEU A 22 -8.54 11.04 -1.99
C LEU A 22 -8.03 10.51 -0.64
N LEU A 23 -6.75 10.73 -0.31
CA LEU A 23 -6.23 10.39 1.01
C LEU A 23 -6.81 11.26 2.13
N ARG A 24 -7.12 12.52 1.87
CA ARG A 24 -7.81 13.41 2.83
C ARG A 24 -9.26 12.98 3.06
N THR A 25 -9.99 12.70 1.99
CA THR A 25 -11.43 12.42 2.04
C THR A 25 -11.76 10.97 2.41
N ARG A 26 -11.09 9.99 1.80
CA ARG A 26 -11.39 8.56 1.94
C ARG A 26 -10.38 7.81 2.81
N GLY A 27 -9.23 8.40 3.11
CA GLY A 27 -8.18 7.77 3.92
C GLY A 27 -7.43 6.63 3.24
N LYS A 28 -7.84 6.19 2.04
CA LYS A 28 -7.21 5.07 1.32
C LYS A 28 -7.33 5.23 -0.19
N VAL A 29 -6.25 4.95 -0.91
CA VAL A 29 -6.17 4.99 -2.38
C VAL A 29 -5.44 3.76 -2.88
N ALA A 30 -6.10 2.93 -3.69
CA ALA A 30 -5.50 1.74 -4.30
C ALA A 30 -5.18 2.00 -5.78
N VAL A 31 -3.92 1.80 -6.15
CA VAL A 31 -3.43 1.88 -7.52
C VAL A 31 -3.09 0.46 -7.97
N LYS A 32 -3.95 -0.12 -8.83
CA LYS A 32 -3.83 -1.50 -9.30
C LYS A 32 -2.45 -1.72 -9.92
N GLY A 33 -1.79 -2.83 -9.55
CA GLY A 33 -0.45 -3.18 -10.03
C GLY A 33 0.68 -2.40 -9.35
N PHE A 34 0.42 -1.26 -8.68
CA PHE A 34 1.46 -0.47 -8.01
C PHE A 34 1.44 -0.63 -6.50
N GLY A 35 0.30 -0.39 -5.86
CA GLY A 35 0.19 -0.49 -4.40
C GLY A 35 -0.99 0.29 -3.84
N THR A 36 -1.00 0.46 -2.52
CA THR A 36 -2.07 1.15 -1.78
C THR A 36 -1.48 2.20 -0.86
N PHE A 37 -1.98 3.43 -0.94
CA PHE A 37 -1.73 4.47 0.04
C PHE A 37 -2.85 4.44 1.09
N GLU A 38 -2.49 4.52 2.36
CA GLU A 38 -3.44 4.47 3.47
C GLU A 38 -3.02 5.44 4.57
N ARG A 39 -3.97 6.24 5.05
CA ARG A 39 -3.81 7.10 6.21
C ARG A 39 -3.92 6.23 7.46
N LYS A 40 -2.90 6.32 8.33
CA LYS A 40 -2.80 5.52 9.54
C LYS A 40 -2.46 6.42 10.71
N VAL A 41 -3.16 6.23 11.82
CA VAL A 41 -2.76 6.81 13.10
C VAL A 41 -1.70 5.91 13.71
N ARG A 42 -0.49 6.44 13.88
CA ARG A 42 0.54 5.80 14.70
C ARG A 42 0.27 6.18 16.15
N LYS A 43 -0.06 5.16 16.95
CA LYS A 43 -0.22 5.32 18.39
C LYS A 43 1.07 5.86 18.99
N GLY A 44 0.90 6.90 19.77
CA GLY A 44 1.88 7.44 20.67
C GLY A 44 2.42 6.35 21.59
N ARG A 45 3.69 6.49 21.96
CA ARG A 45 4.32 5.59 22.94
C ARG A 45 5.26 6.41 23.80
N ALA A 46 5.29 6.05 25.08
CA ALA A 46 6.32 6.54 25.97
C ALA A 46 7.69 6.05 25.48
N TYR A 47 8.66 6.95 25.36
CA TYR A 47 10.06 6.57 25.23
C TYR A 47 10.85 7.15 26.39
N LYS A 48 11.89 6.45 26.81
CA LYS A 48 12.81 6.93 27.83
C LYS A 48 13.93 7.74 27.18
N HIS A 49 14.19 8.93 27.70
CA HIS A 49 15.31 9.73 27.25
C HIS A 49 16.63 9.04 27.61
N PRO A 50 17.53 8.77 26.66
CA PRO A 50 18.71 7.92 26.88
C PRO A 50 19.70 8.48 27.91
N LEU A 51 19.74 9.81 28.10
CA LEU A 51 20.67 10.46 29.03
C LEU A 51 20.07 10.75 30.41
N THR A 52 18.74 10.92 30.53
CA THR A 52 18.10 11.41 31.77
C THR A 52 17.12 10.41 32.38
N GLY A 53 16.76 9.33 31.67
CA GLY A 53 15.83 8.31 32.14
C GLY A 53 14.38 8.76 32.28
N LYS A 54 14.09 10.06 32.09
CA LYS A 54 12.73 10.62 32.17
C LYS A 54 11.86 10.01 31.06
N SER A 55 10.62 9.68 31.41
CA SER A 55 9.62 9.25 30.44
C SER A 55 9.14 10.46 29.64
N ILE A 56 9.18 10.35 28.32
CA ILE A 56 8.61 11.35 27.40
C ILE A 56 7.50 10.67 26.64
N ASP A 57 6.28 11.17 26.83
CA ASP A 57 5.11 10.68 26.12
C ASP A 57 5.03 11.34 24.74
N VAL A 58 5.02 10.51 23.71
CA VAL A 58 4.80 10.95 22.33
C VAL A 58 3.32 10.80 22.04
N ALA A 59 2.68 11.89 21.60
CA ALA A 59 1.27 11.87 21.21
C ALA A 59 1.02 11.02 19.95
N ASP A 60 -0.23 10.62 19.77
CA ASP A 60 -0.68 9.99 18.52
C ASP A 60 -0.39 10.90 17.32
N LYS A 61 0.15 10.32 16.25
CA LYS A 61 0.47 11.06 15.03
C LYS A 61 -0.13 10.40 13.81
N GLU A 62 -0.78 11.19 12.98
CA GLU A 62 -1.27 10.75 11.68
C GLU A 62 -0.12 10.65 10.67
N THR A 63 -0.08 9.55 9.92
CA THR A 63 0.91 9.29 8.89
C THR A 63 0.25 8.66 7.67
N VAL A 64 0.96 8.61 6.54
CA VAL A 64 0.53 7.89 5.35
C VAL A 64 1.50 6.73 5.13
N LEU A 65 0.94 5.54 4.96
CA LEU A 65 1.68 4.33 4.63
C LEU A 65 1.43 3.97 3.17
N PHE A 66 2.51 3.68 2.43
CA PHE A 66 2.42 3.03 1.13
C PHE A 66 2.69 1.54 1.29
N LYS A 67 1.75 0.71 0.83
CA LYS A 67 1.86 -0.75 0.74
C LYS A 67 2.07 -1.12 -0.72
N PRO A 68 3.29 -1.51 -1.14
CA PRO A 68 3.54 -1.92 -2.52
C PRO A 68 2.72 -3.18 -2.86
N SER A 69 2.35 -3.32 -4.13
CA SER A 69 1.69 -4.52 -4.63
C SER A 69 2.69 -5.67 -4.77
N ASP A 70 2.20 -6.91 -4.76
CA ASP A 70 3.04 -8.09 -5.04
C ASP A 70 3.70 -7.99 -6.42
N GLN A 71 3.00 -7.40 -7.39
CA GLN A 71 3.52 -7.18 -8.73
C GLN A 71 4.70 -6.18 -8.71
N LEU A 72 4.58 -5.06 -8.01
CA LEU A 72 5.67 -4.08 -7.89
C LEU A 72 6.88 -4.68 -7.16
N ILE A 73 6.63 -5.49 -6.13
CA ILE A 73 7.71 -6.20 -5.41
C ILE A 73 8.41 -7.20 -6.33
N ALA A 74 7.65 -7.97 -7.11
CA ALA A 74 8.21 -8.91 -8.08
C ALA A 74 9.03 -8.17 -9.15
N ASP A 75 8.46 -7.15 -9.79
CA ASP A 75 9.12 -6.35 -10.82
C ASP A 75 10.37 -5.63 -10.30
N SER A 76 10.41 -5.26 -9.01
CA SER A 76 11.58 -4.61 -8.40
C SER A 76 12.80 -5.53 -8.21
N ARG A 77 12.61 -6.85 -8.30
CA ARG A 77 13.68 -7.84 -8.24
C ARG A 77 14.03 -8.20 -9.68
N ALA A 78 15.24 -7.85 -10.11
CA ALA A 78 15.69 -7.98 -11.51
C ALA A 78 15.52 -9.39 -12.14
N ASP A 79 15.29 -10.45 -11.34
CA ASP A 79 15.16 -11.84 -11.79
C ASP A 79 13.93 -12.60 -11.24
N ALA A 80 12.90 -11.92 -10.72
CA ALA A 80 11.77 -12.64 -10.12
C ALA A 80 10.79 -13.15 -11.18
N VAL A 81 10.79 -14.47 -11.39
CA VAL A 81 9.74 -15.23 -12.09
C VAL A 81 8.36 -14.79 -11.56
N PRO A 82 7.39 -14.43 -12.44
CA PRO A 82 6.09 -13.96 -12.01
C PRO A 82 5.44 -14.99 -11.06
N PRO A 83 4.88 -14.59 -9.92
CA PRO A 83 4.14 -15.51 -9.08
C PRO A 83 2.94 -16.03 -9.88
N GLN A 84 2.98 -17.32 -10.24
CA GLN A 84 1.86 -17.99 -10.86
C GLN A 84 0.67 -17.88 -9.90
N ARG A 85 -0.40 -17.21 -10.34
CA ARG A 85 -1.69 -17.23 -9.64
C ARG A 85 -2.05 -18.70 -9.44
N LYS A 86 -2.06 -19.18 -8.20
CA LYS A 86 -2.65 -20.48 -7.87
C LYS A 86 -4.10 -20.42 -8.33
N LYS A 87 -4.41 -21.07 -9.46
CA LYS A 87 -5.81 -21.39 -9.80
C LYS A 87 -6.38 -22.15 -8.60
N PRO A 88 -7.61 -21.85 -8.15
CA PRO A 88 -8.23 -22.69 -7.14
C PRO A 88 -8.30 -24.11 -7.72
N VAL A 89 -7.62 -25.05 -7.07
CA VAL A 89 -7.74 -26.49 -7.36
C VAL A 89 -9.17 -26.88 -6.93
N GLY A 90 -9.89 -27.51 -7.86
CA GLY A 90 -11.32 -27.86 -7.75
C GLY A 90 -11.65 -28.70 -6.52
N ARG A 91 -12.86 -28.57 -5.97
CA ARG A 91 -14.13 -29.24 -6.34
C ARG A 91 -14.47 -30.18 -5.18
N THR A 92 -15.50 -29.82 -4.42
CA THR A 92 -16.11 -30.67 -3.39
C THR A 92 -17.57 -30.89 -3.74
N GLU A 93 -17.82 -31.35 -4.96
CA GLU A 93 -19.05 -32.08 -5.28
C GLU A 93 -18.64 -33.53 -5.46
N ASP A 94 -18.46 -34.25 -4.34
CA ASP A 94 -18.32 -35.71 -4.26
C ASP A 94 -18.36 -36.12 -2.77
N ILE A 95 -19.36 -35.66 -2.01
CA ILE A 95 -19.62 -36.19 -0.65
C ILE A 95 -21.11 -36.15 -0.28
N LEU A 96 -22.03 -36.61 -1.14
CA LEU A 96 -23.39 -36.94 -0.68
C LEU A 96 -24.14 -37.93 -1.57
N PHE A 97 -23.56 -39.11 -1.81
CA PHE A 97 -24.34 -40.30 -2.16
C PHE A 97 -23.84 -41.48 -1.33
N LYS A 98 -24.39 -41.56 -0.11
CA LYS A 98 -24.48 -42.77 0.72
C LYS A 98 -25.67 -42.57 1.64
N GLY A 99 -26.77 -43.26 1.35
CA GLY A 99 -28.05 -43.19 2.06
C GLY A 99 -29.20 -43.23 1.08
#